data_AF-A0A7C3ELU0-F1
#
_entry.id   AF-A0A7C3ELU0-F1
#
_cell.length_a   1.000
_cell.length_b   1.000
_cell.length_c   1.000
_cell.angle_alpha   90.00
_cell.angle_beta   90.00
_cell.angle_gamma   90.00
#
_symmetry.space_group_name_H-M   'P 1'
#
loop_
_entity.id
_entity.type
_entity.pdbx_description
1 polymer ?
#
loop_
_entity_poly.entity_id
_entity_poly.type
_entity_poly.pdbx_seq_one_letter_code
_entity_poly.pdbx_strand_id
1 'polypeptide(L)'
;MVSNYLVEAPQILRFGPHTTNAGVEFNVQQNGDSVMWFKVANGKGTIVVKFDEERLNGYFGGGDLITCSIPKKFFESPGEHKIYLLDTATGLTSNIVIFTVK
;
A
#
# COMPACT_ATOMS: atom_id res chain seq x y z
N MET A 1 -22.91 -6.88 28.66
CA MET A 1 -22.82 -5.79 27.66
C MET A 1 -21.77 -6.18 26.65
N VAL A 2 -22.15 -6.60 25.45
CA VAL A 2 -21.20 -6.77 24.34
C VAL A 2 -20.93 -5.38 23.78
N SER A 3 -19.67 -4.94 23.84
CA SER A 3 -19.27 -3.66 23.27
C SER A 3 -19.44 -3.71 21.76
N ASN A 4 -20.32 -2.88 21.21
CA ASN A 4 -20.37 -2.59 19.78
C ASN A 4 -19.19 -1.68 19.41
N TYR A 5 -17.97 -2.23 19.42
CA TYR A 5 -16.84 -1.53 18.80
C TYR A 5 -17.09 -1.51 17.30
N LEU A 6 -17.35 -0.32 16.75
CA LEU A 6 -17.36 -0.12 15.30
C LEU A 6 -15.96 -0.49 14.79
N VAL A 7 -15.92 -1.43 13.85
CA VAL A 7 -14.68 -1.78 13.16
C VAL A 7 -14.33 -0.61 12.25
N GLU A 8 -13.27 0.12 12.58
CA GLU A 8 -12.81 1.22 11.73
C GLU A 8 -12.04 0.69 10.52
N ALA A 9 -12.29 1.31 9.37
CA ALA A 9 -11.55 1.04 8.14
C ALA A 9 -10.11 1.55 8.27
N PRO A 10 -9.13 0.91 7.60
CA PRO A 10 -7.79 1.46 7.52
C PRO A 10 -7.81 2.81 6.78
N GLN A 11 -6.93 3.73 7.12
CA GLN A 11 -6.80 5.02 6.42
C GLN A 11 -5.35 5.30 6.08
N ILE A 12 -5.04 5.52 4.80
CA ILE A 12 -3.73 5.98 4.37
C ILE A 12 -3.61 7.47 4.69
N LEU A 13 -2.72 7.81 5.62
CA LEU A 13 -2.43 9.18 6.03
C LEU A 13 -1.33 9.80 5.17
N ARG A 14 -0.31 9.01 4.83
CA ARG A 14 0.84 9.38 3.97
C ARG A 14 1.37 8.16 3.27
N PHE A 15 2.04 8.34 2.14
CA PHE A 15 2.71 7.26 1.44
C PHE A 15 3.92 7.78 0.66
N GLY A 16 4.76 6.87 0.18
CA GLY A 16 5.86 7.24 -0.69
C GLY A 16 6.57 6.04 -1.33
N PRO A 17 7.24 6.26 -2.48
CA PRO A 17 7.18 7.48 -3.31
C PRO A 17 5.81 7.72 -3.97
N HIS A 18 5.55 8.95 -4.41
CA HIS A 18 4.33 9.30 -5.18
C HIS A 18 4.49 9.11 -6.69
N THR A 19 5.73 9.15 -7.19
CA THR A 19 6.01 9.04 -8.63
C THR A 19 7.34 8.33 -8.89
N THR A 20 7.46 7.70 -10.07
CA THR A 20 8.75 7.30 -10.66
C THR A 20 8.76 7.59 -12.17
N ASN A 21 9.89 7.40 -12.84
CA ASN A 21 9.95 7.36 -14.30
C ASN A 21 9.81 5.91 -14.78
N ALA A 22 9.24 5.70 -15.97
CA ALA A 22 9.06 4.38 -16.54
C ALA A 22 10.38 3.57 -16.56
N GLY A 23 10.34 2.37 -15.99
CA GLY A 23 11.44 1.43 -15.87
C GLY A 23 12.49 1.77 -14.81
N VAL A 24 12.34 2.89 -14.09
CA VAL A 24 13.31 3.35 -13.08
C VAL A 24 12.90 2.86 -11.68
N GLU A 25 13.80 2.11 -11.06
CA GLU A 25 13.66 1.62 -9.70
C GLU A 25 13.64 2.78 -8.68
N PHE A 26 12.96 2.58 -7.55
CA PHE A 26 12.79 3.58 -6.50
C PHE A 26 12.84 2.94 -5.11
N ASN A 27 13.39 3.66 -4.12
CA ASN A 27 13.51 3.17 -2.74
C ASN A 27 14.03 1.72 -2.68
N VAL A 28 15.09 1.46 -3.44
CA VAL A 28 15.67 0.13 -3.65
C VAL A 28 16.17 -0.42 -2.32
N GLN A 29 15.69 -1.59 -1.94
CA GLN A 29 16.16 -2.30 -0.75
C GLN A 29 17.41 -3.16 -1.06
N GLN A 30 18.03 -3.73 -0.03
CA GLN A 30 19.27 -4.52 -0.19
C GLN A 30 19.13 -5.70 -1.17
N ASN A 31 17.91 -6.22 -1.36
CA ASN A 31 17.62 -7.30 -2.30
C ASN A 31 17.38 -6.83 -3.75
N GLY A 32 17.39 -5.52 -4.01
CA GLY A 32 17.12 -4.94 -5.32
C GLY A 32 15.66 -4.55 -5.57
N ASP A 33 14.73 -4.84 -4.66
CA ASP A 33 13.32 -4.52 -4.86
C ASP A 33 13.04 -3.02 -4.69
N SER A 34 12.17 -2.49 -5.56
CA SER A 34 11.51 -1.21 -5.34
C SER A 34 10.41 -1.32 -4.29
N VAL A 35 10.43 -0.47 -3.26
CA VAL A 35 9.49 -0.58 -2.12
C VAL A 35 8.72 0.72 -1.89
N MET A 36 7.40 0.60 -1.69
CA MET A 36 6.56 1.70 -1.18
C MET A 36 6.32 1.56 0.32
N TRP A 37 6.18 2.70 1.00
CA TRP A 37 5.75 2.77 2.40
C TRP A 37 4.44 3.53 2.53
N PHE A 38 3.63 3.15 3.52
CA PHE A 38 2.33 3.73 3.83
C PHE A 38 2.24 3.96 5.33
N LYS A 39 1.95 5.20 5.72
CA LYS A 39 1.57 5.58 7.09
C LYS A 39 0.06 5.41 7.22
N VAL A 40 -0.40 4.61 8.18
CA VAL A 40 -1.77 4.08 8.22
C VAL A 40 -2.39 4.24 9.59
N ALA A 41 -3.54 4.90 9.68
CA ALA A 41 -4.41 4.81 10.85
C ALA A 41 -5.24 3.52 10.78
N ASN A 42 -5.52 2.92 11.94
CA ASN A 42 -6.28 1.67 12.06
C ASN A 42 -5.65 0.49 11.30
N GLY A 43 -4.32 0.51 11.21
CA GLY A 43 -3.53 -0.57 10.63
C GLY A 43 -3.64 -1.87 11.44
N LYS A 44 -3.83 -3.00 10.77
CA LYS A 44 -3.85 -4.35 11.38
C LYS A 44 -2.95 -5.31 10.60
N GLY A 45 -2.53 -6.39 11.24
CA GLY A 45 -1.72 -7.44 10.61
C GLY A 45 -2.43 -8.20 9.47
N THR A 46 -3.73 -7.98 9.29
CA THR A 46 -4.55 -8.55 8.20
C THR A 46 -4.63 -7.66 6.96
N ILE A 47 -3.92 -6.53 6.94
CA ILE A 47 -3.92 -5.62 5.79
C ILE A 47 -3.04 -6.15 4.66
N VAL A 48 -3.56 -6.03 3.44
CA VAL A 48 -2.79 -6.16 2.20
C VAL A 48 -2.88 -4.89 1.36
N VAL A 49 -1.86 -4.68 0.53
CA VAL A 49 -1.83 -3.56 -0.41
C VAL A 49 -2.50 -4.00 -1.71
N LYS A 50 -3.43 -3.19 -2.20
CA LYS A 50 -4.03 -3.34 -3.51
C LYS A 50 -3.43 -2.30 -4.43
N PHE A 51 -2.81 -2.77 -5.51
CA PHE A 51 -2.21 -1.96 -6.56
C PHE A 51 -3.03 -2.22 -7.82
N ASP A 52 -3.84 -1.24 -8.19
CA ASP A 52 -5.03 -1.42 -9.02
C ASP A 52 -5.90 -2.58 -8.50
N GLU A 53 -6.13 -3.60 -9.33
CA GLU A 53 -6.89 -4.80 -8.97
C GLU A 53 -5.99 -5.93 -8.44
N GLU A 54 -4.67 -5.75 -8.41
CA GLU A 54 -3.75 -6.79 -7.94
C GLU A 54 -3.47 -6.68 -6.44
N ARG A 55 -3.43 -7.84 -5.79
CA ARG A 55 -3.08 -7.93 -4.37
C ARG A 55 -1.58 -8.15 -4.23
N LEU A 56 -0.93 -7.22 -3.55
CA LEU A 56 0.47 -7.33 -3.16
C LEU A 56 0.56 -7.62 -1.66
N ASN A 57 1.50 -8.49 -1.28
CA ASN A 57 1.77 -8.76 0.12
C ASN A 57 2.50 -7.55 0.71
N GLY A 58 1.81 -6.82 1.58
CA GLY A 58 2.43 -5.81 2.43
C GLY A 58 3.10 -6.47 3.63
N TYR A 59 4.23 -5.95 4.06
CA TYR A 59 4.83 -6.24 5.35
C TYR A 59 4.35 -5.19 6.36
N PHE A 60 3.66 -5.64 7.41
CA PHE A 60 3.28 -4.80 8.52
C PHE A 60 4.44 -4.74 9.53
N GLY A 61 5.13 -3.61 9.57
CA GLY A 61 6.30 -3.40 10.44
C GLY A 61 5.95 -3.16 11.92
N GLY A 62 4.66 -3.18 12.27
CA GLY A 62 4.17 -2.76 13.58
C GLY A 62 3.78 -1.27 13.61
N GLY A 63 2.93 -0.91 14.57
CA GLY A 63 2.43 0.46 14.73
C GLY A 63 1.53 0.88 13.57
N ASP A 64 1.98 1.88 12.81
CA ASP A 64 1.22 2.56 11.76
C ASP A 64 1.96 2.55 10.41
N LEU A 65 2.90 1.63 10.19
CA LEU A 65 3.70 1.54 8.98
C LEU A 65 3.50 0.21 8.25
N ILE A 66 3.17 0.31 6.96
CA ILE A 66 3.15 -0.81 6.01
C ILE A 66 4.19 -0.54 4.93
N THR A 67 4.99 -1.54 4.59
CA THR A 67 5.87 -1.52 3.41
C THR A 67 5.43 -2.58 2.41
N CYS A 68 5.69 -2.36 1.13
CA CYS A 68 5.31 -3.30 0.09
C CYS A 68 6.30 -3.23 -1.09
N SER A 69 6.87 -4.37 -1.47
CA SER A 69 7.64 -4.48 -2.72
C SER A 69 6.71 -4.33 -3.90
N ILE A 70 7.08 -3.46 -4.84
CA ILE A 70 6.33 -3.18 -6.06
C ILE A 70 7.02 -3.89 -7.23
N PRO A 71 6.37 -4.89 -7.85
CA PRO A 71 6.91 -5.53 -9.04
C PRO A 71 7.11 -4.55 -10.20
N LYS A 72 8.17 -4.75 -10.98
CA LYS A 72 8.54 -3.88 -12.12
C LYS A 72 7.42 -3.64 -13.13
N LYS A 73 6.54 -4.63 -13.35
CA LYS A 73 5.39 -4.50 -14.25
C LYS A 73 4.44 -3.33 -13.92
N PHE A 74 4.45 -2.83 -12.67
CA PHE A 74 3.64 -1.67 -12.25
C PHE A 74 4.32 -0.32 -12.53
N PHE A 75 5.54 -0.32 -13.05
CA PHE A 75 6.22 0.93 -13.40
C PHE A 75 7.09 0.83 -14.65
N GLU A 76 6.93 -0.19 -15.48
CA GLU A 76 7.67 -0.32 -16.74
C GLU A 76 7.14 0.57 -17.87
N SER A 77 5.93 1.12 -17.73
CA SER A 77 5.28 2.01 -18.69
C SER A 77 4.63 3.21 -17.98
N PRO A 78 4.55 4.40 -18.62
CA PRO A 78 3.88 5.56 -18.05
C PRO A 78 2.39 5.30 -17.77
N GLY A 79 1.87 5.88 -16.70
CA GLY A 79 0.49 5.69 -16.27
C GLY A 79 0.22 6.10 -14.83
N GLU A 80 -1.04 6.07 -14.43
CA GLU A 80 -1.48 6.25 -13.05
C GLU A 80 -1.98 4.93 -12.49
N HIS A 81 -1.58 4.63 -11.25
CA HIS A 81 -2.00 3.44 -10.54
C HIS A 81 -2.75 3.82 -9.27
N LYS A 82 -3.90 3.19 -9.05
CA LYS A 82 -4.70 3.36 -7.84
C LYS A 82 -4.18 2.42 -6.78
N ILE A 83 -3.87 2.96 -5.61
CA ILE A 83 -3.40 2.18 -4.47
C ILE A 83 -4.36 2.35 -3.31
N TYR A 84 -4.74 1.24 -2.68
CA TYR A 84 -5.54 1.24 -1.45
C TYR A 84 -5.18 0.04 -0.58
N LEU A 85 -5.59 0.07 0.68
CA LEU A 85 -5.40 -1.01 1.63
C LEU A 85 -6.70 -1.80 1.75
N LEU A 86 -6.59 -3.12 1.89
CA LEU A 86 -7.70 -4.02 2.19
C LEU A 86 -7.40 -4.76 3.49
N ASP A 87 -8.24 -4.62 4.50
CA ASP A 87 -8.23 -5.50 5.67
C ASP A 87 -8.96 -6.80 5.32
N THR A 88 -8.23 -7.90 5.17
CA THR A 88 -8.83 -9.16 4.71
C THR A 88 -9.70 -9.86 5.75
N ALA A 89 -9.65 -9.44 7.02
CA ALA A 89 -10.54 -9.98 8.05
C ALA A 89 -11.93 -9.34 8.00
N THR A 90 -12.02 -8.08 7.56
CA THR A 90 -13.25 -7.27 7.66
C THR A 90 -13.82 -6.89 6.29
N GLY A 91 -12.99 -6.94 5.24
CA GLY A 91 -13.34 -6.51 3.89
C GLY A 91 -13.32 -4.98 3.70
N LEU A 92 -13.00 -4.22 4.75
CA LEU A 92 -12.94 -2.77 4.69
C LEU A 92 -11.71 -2.29 3.92
N THR A 93 -11.88 -1.21 3.17
CA THR A 93 -10.82 -0.59 2.38
C THR A 93 -10.50 0.82 2.86
N SER A 94 -9.27 1.26 2.59
CA SER A 94 -8.87 2.65 2.82
C SER A 94 -9.35 3.59 1.73
N ASN A 95 -9.08 4.89 1.93
CA ASN A 95 -9.00 5.85 0.83
C ASN A 95 -8.01 5.39 -0.25
N ILE A 96 -8.26 5.82 -1.48
CA ILE A 96 -7.39 5.59 -2.63
C ILE A 96 -6.33 6.69 -2.68
N VAL A 97 -5.09 6.31 -2.97
CA VAL A 97 -3.99 7.21 -3.32
C VAL A 97 -3.46 6.86 -4.71
N ILE A 98 -2.82 7.83 -5.38
CA ILE A 98 -2.36 7.67 -6.77
C ILE A 98 -0.84 7.65 -6.82
N PHE A 99 -0.29 6.64 -7.50
CA PHE A 99 1.11 6.59 -7.88
C PHE A 99 1.24 6.84 -9.38
N THR A 100 2.12 7.76 -9.78
CA THR A 100 2.29 8.16 -11.19
C THR A 100 3.63 7.70 -11.74
N VAL A 101 3.59 6.97 -12.85
CA VAL A 101 4.75 6.63 -13.66
C VAL A 101 4.84 7.62 -14.81
N LYS A 102 5.93 8.37 -14.87
CA LYS A 102 6.21 9.39 -15.88
C LYS A 102 6.93 8.81 -17.09
#